data_AF-A0A1F8EDP4-F1
#
_entry.id   AF-A0A1F8EDP4-F1
#
_cell.length_a   1.000
_cell.length_b   1.000
_cell.length_c   1.000
_cell.angle_alpha   90.00
_cell.angle_beta   90.00
_cell.angle_gamma   90.00
#
_symmetry.space_group_name_H-M   'P 1'
#
loop_
_entity.id
_entity.type
_entity.pdbx_description
1 polymer ?
#
loop_
_entity_poly.entity_id
_entity_poly.type
_entity_poly.pdbx_seq_one_letter_code
_entity_poly.pdbx_strand_id
1 'polypeptide(L)'
;MSKIRFLILVLFFSFSFAANAGYLDGTLLRAKGDIKVYLINNNTKKWVSSIEVFNFRNFKWQSVKVVSKKEVASIKEGEPIVLESASPHSSPKATEGTTTPIPSVSSVPLIPAKVNLQFPAPDYIRADWLISHITSNFGRIGQRIVFKYSDEEADKIENFRLYEKKPGHAYFVRVATFEEMPSTGCEDIDIDGEWMMTEAGQCGYWSIQRIVPPGGRDAVAYLPAANYSEGEYIYYVVGADKDGQETRPSSETKLMFLSPVDILSPTDNQRTAGIYPTFKWSIASSWPVDSTPDYLIMISDDKNAQIPLWTKQMKVTEGNQDKSFIYDGLGLDFTKQYKVYIYGHYRKSEHDPDFVSIPLTIPEFQVKSSSPWTFVVSGLRALFSGYFDFSR
;
A
#
# COMPACT_ATOMS: atom_id res chain seq x y z
N MET A 1 70.04 43.05 5.76
CA MET A 1 69.50 42.63 7.07
C MET A 1 67.99 42.54 6.95
N SER A 2 67.45 41.32 6.77
CA SER A 2 66.01 41.08 6.56
C SER A 2 65.46 40.18 7.68
N LYS A 3 64.27 40.55 8.14
CA LYS A 3 63.53 40.04 9.29
C LYS A 3 62.67 38.82 8.93
N ILE A 4 62.66 37.84 9.84
CA ILE A 4 61.49 37.09 10.35
C ILE A 4 60.68 36.23 9.35
N ARG A 5 60.54 34.93 9.66
CA ARG A 5 59.28 34.26 10.08
C ARG A 5 59.54 32.78 10.37
N PHE A 6 59.58 32.41 11.66
CA PHE A 6 59.56 31.02 12.10
C PHE A 6 58.09 30.57 12.15
N LEU A 7 57.70 29.72 11.21
CA LEU A 7 56.37 29.11 11.14
C LEU A 7 56.37 27.90 12.09
N ILE A 8 55.74 28.00 13.26
CA ILE A 8 55.49 26.85 14.13
C ILE A 8 54.32 26.08 13.53
N LEU A 9 54.62 24.94 12.91
CA LEU A 9 53.65 23.98 12.39
C LEU A 9 53.18 23.09 13.57
N VAL A 10 52.04 23.44 14.20
CA VAL A 10 51.41 22.57 15.19
C VAL A 10 50.69 21.44 14.45
N LEU A 11 51.36 20.29 14.33
CA LEU A 11 50.76 19.03 13.90
C LEU A 11 49.77 18.56 14.97
N PHE A 12 48.48 18.87 14.78
CA PHE A 12 47.39 18.19 15.49
C PHE A 12 47.34 16.75 14.99
N PHE A 13 48.06 15.86 15.67
CA PHE A 13 47.89 14.42 15.50
C PHE A 13 46.54 14.06 16.14
N SER A 14 45.47 14.06 15.34
CA SER A 14 44.18 13.53 15.75
C SER A 14 44.33 12.03 15.96
N PHE A 15 44.66 11.64 17.20
CA PHE A 15 44.59 10.27 17.65
C PHE A 15 43.11 9.86 17.62
N SER A 16 42.67 9.29 16.50
CA SER A 16 41.38 8.62 16.43
C SER A 16 41.48 7.39 17.33
N PHE A 17 40.93 7.49 18.55
CA PHE A 17 40.53 6.31 19.29
C PHE A 17 39.56 5.53 18.39
N ALA A 18 40.04 4.48 17.75
CA ALA A 18 39.16 3.43 17.25
C ALA A 18 38.64 2.71 18.50
N ALA A 19 37.53 3.20 19.04
CA ALA A 19 36.76 2.45 20.02
C ALA A 19 36.37 1.13 19.33
N ASN A 20 37.01 0.04 19.74
CA ASN A 20 36.55 -1.29 19.36
C ASN A 20 35.17 -1.45 20.01
N ALA A 21 34.12 -1.22 19.23
CA ALA A 21 32.75 -1.26 19.73
C ALA A 21 32.41 -2.73 20.02
N GLY A 22 32.78 -3.19 21.22
CA GLY A 22 32.48 -4.52 21.73
C GLY A 22 30.99 -4.62 22.02
N TYR A 23 30.20 -4.86 20.98
CA TYR A 23 28.78 -5.17 21.13
C TYR A 23 28.64 -6.61 21.64
N LEU A 24 27.76 -6.80 22.63
CA LEU A 24 27.43 -8.13 23.14
C LEU A 24 26.68 -8.93 22.07
N ASP A 25 26.86 -10.25 22.11
CA ASP A 25 26.07 -11.18 21.32
C ASP A 25 24.56 -10.98 21.57
N GLY A 26 23.77 -11.02 20.50
CA GLY A 26 22.34 -10.70 20.53
C GLY A 26 22.03 -9.22 20.25
N THR A 27 23.02 -8.33 20.18
CA THR A 27 22.79 -6.92 19.85
C THR A 27 22.33 -6.77 18.41
N LEU A 28 21.27 -5.99 18.18
CA LEU A 28 20.82 -5.61 16.84
C LEU A 28 21.35 -4.23 16.49
N LEU A 29 22.02 -4.10 15.34
CA LEU A 29 22.58 -2.84 14.86
C LEU A 29 21.98 -2.46 13.51
N ARG A 30 21.83 -1.15 13.30
CA ARG A 30 21.51 -0.57 11.98
C ARG A 30 22.41 0.63 11.75
N ALA A 31 22.99 0.75 10.56
CA ALA A 31 23.75 1.94 10.22
C ALA A 31 22.79 3.13 9.99
N LYS A 32 23.16 4.34 10.44
CA LYS A 32 22.36 5.55 10.21
C LYS A 32 22.11 5.76 8.70
N GLY A 33 20.84 5.83 8.31
CA GLY A 33 20.41 5.99 6.91
C GLY A 33 20.54 4.72 6.05
N ASP A 34 20.62 3.53 6.68
CA ASP A 34 20.58 2.23 6.02
C ASP A 34 19.32 1.46 6.49
N ILE A 35 18.82 0.56 5.64
CA ILE A 35 17.66 -0.30 5.90
C ILE A 35 18.07 -1.66 6.50
N LYS A 36 19.34 -2.06 6.35
CA LYS A 36 19.81 -3.37 6.82
C LYS A 36 19.98 -3.41 8.33
N VAL A 37 19.38 -4.42 8.97
CA VAL A 37 19.59 -4.73 10.38
C VAL A 37 20.52 -5.93 10.51
N TYR A 38 21.50 -5.82 11.40
CA TYR A 38 22.49 -6.86 11.65
C TYR A 38 22.35 -7.38 13.08
N LEU A 39 22.37 -8.70 13.26
CA LEU A 39 22.55 -9.34 14.56
C LEU A 39 24.04 -9.52 14.82
N ILE A 40 24.51 -9.08 15.99
CA ILE A 40 25.86 -9.38 16.46
C ILE A 40 25.87 -10.76 17.09
N ASN A 41 26.74 -11.63 16.59
CA ASN A 41 26.95 -12.97 17.12
C ASN A 41 28.39 -13.43 16.85
N ASN A 42 29.07 -13.94 17.88
CA ASN A 42 30.47 -14.37 17.84
C ASN A 42 31.41 -13.31 17.21
N ASN A 43 31.27 -12.04 17.61
CA ASN A 43 32.01 -10.89 17.06
C ASN A 43 31.85 -10.65 15.55
N THR A 44 30.83 -11.24 14.93
CA THR A 44 30.45 -10.98 13.53
C THR A 44 29.11 -10.27 13.45
N LYS A 45 28.89 -9.47 12.40
CA LYS A 45 27.59 -8.92 12.05
C LYS A 45 26.93 -9.85 11.02
N LYS A 46 25.75 -10.36 11.33
CA LYS A 46 24.95 -11.20 10.43
C LYS A 46 23.74 -10.43 9.96
N TRP A 47 23.62 -10.20 8.66
CA TRP A 47 22.48 -9.48 8.11
C TRP A 47 21.18 -10.28 8.30
N VAL A 48 20.16 -9.67 8.89
CA VAL A 48 18.80 -10.21 8.93
C VAL A 48 18.16 -9.94 7.57
N SER A 49 18.08 -10.98 6.72
CA SER A 49 17.89 -10.81 5.27
C SER A 49 16.54 -10.24 4.88
N SER A 50 15.54 -10.32 5.76
CA SER A 50 14.21 -9.79 5.52
C SER A 50 13.47 -9.47 6.83
N ILE A 51 12.38 -8.71 6.73
CA ILE A 51 11.53 -8.39 7.88
C ILE A 51 10.82 -9.63 8.43
N GLU A 52 10.53 -10.61 7.57
CA GLU A 52 9.97 -11.89 7.96
C GLU A 52 10.95 -12.68 8.84
N VAL A 53 12.26 -12.67 8.52
CA VAL A 53 13.29 -13.26 9.41
C VAL A 53 13.34 -12.50 10.74
N PHE A 54 13.31 -11.17 10.69
CA PHE A 54 13.38 -10.32 11.88
C PHE A 54 12.23 -10.63 12.85
N ASN A 55 11.01 -10.73 12.31
CA ASN A 55 9.80 -11.05 13.06
C ASN A 55 9.80 -12.51 13.53
N PHE A 56 10.20 -13.47 12.68
CA PHE A 56 10.29 -14.88 13.03
C PHE A 56 11.26 -15.14 14.19
N ARG A 57 12.36 -14.39 14.25
CA ARG A 57 13.33 -14.45 15.36
C ARG A 57 12.88 -13.66 16.60
N ASN A 58 11.66 -13.11 16.60
CA ASN A 58 11.09 -12.28 17.68
C ASN A 58 11.93 -11.05 18.03
N PHE A 59 12.71 -10.53 17.08
CA PHE A 59 13.48 -9.32 17.28
C PHE A 59 12.56 -8.11 17.41
N LYS A 60 12.98 -7.12 18.21
CA LYS A 60 12.20 -5.91 18.49
C LYS A 60 12.89 -4.71 17.86
N TRP A 61 12.19 -3.92 17.07
CA TRP A 61 12.77 -2.72 16.46
C TRP A 61 13.32 -1.73 17.49
N GLN A 62 12.68 -1.63 18.66
CA GLN A 62 13.15 -0.84 19.81
C GLN A 62 14.52 -1.29 20.34
N SER A 63 14.91 -2.54 20.11
CA SER A 63 16.22 -3.09 20.50
C SER A 63 17.32 -2.87 19.44
N VAL A 64 16.96 -2.32 18.28
CA VAL A 64 17.90 -2.00 17.20
C VAL A 64 18.62 -0.70 17.52
N LYS A 65 19.93 -0.79 17.79
CA LYS A 65 20.77 0.38 18.03
C LYS A 65 21.21 0.96 16.69
N VAL A 66 20.88 2.25 16.47
CA VAL A 66 21.35 2.98 15.30
C VAL A 66 22.74 3.53 15.57
N VAL A 67 23.71 3.13 14.75
CA VAL A 67 25.13 3.49 14.89
C VAL A 67 25.66 4.06 13.57
N SER A 68 26.87 4.62 13.56
CA SER A 68 27.45 5.18 12.34
C SER A 68 27.79 4.09 11.30
N LYS A 69 27.80 4.45 10.01
CA LYS A 69 28.22 3.53 8.93
C LYS A 69 29.64 2.99 9.15
N LYS A 70 30.54 3.81 9.72
CA LYS A 70 31.92 3.43 10.03
C LYS A 70 31.99 2.35 11.12
N GLU A 71 31.15 2.44 12.15
CA GLU A 71 31.08 1.46 13.25
C GLU A 71 30.54 0.11 12.75
N VAL A 72 29.46 0.09 11.96
CA VAL A 72 28.97 -1.17 11.36
C VAL A 72 30.01 -1.76 10.41
N ALA A 73 30.71 -0.94 9.62
CA ALA A 73 31.73 -1.40 8.69
C ALA A 73 32.95 -2.04 9.38
N SER A 74 33.30 -1.60 10.59
CA SER A 74 34.43 -2.17 11.36
C SER A 74 34.18 -3.58 11.93
N ILE A 75 32.94 -4.06 11.96
CA ILE A 75 32.59 -5.41 12.44
C ILE A 75 32.70 -6.41 11.28
N LYS A 76 33.36 -7.55 11.51
CA LYS A 76 33.52 -8.63 10.52
C LYS A 76 32.17 -9.15 10.04
N GLU A 77 31.99 -9.29 8.74
CA GLU A 77 30.77 -9.87 8.14
C GLU A 77 30.66 -11.37 8.48
N GLY A 78 29.47 -11.82 8.85
CA GLY A 78 29.12 -13.22 9.02
C GLY A 78 28.00 -13.64 8.07
N GLU A 79 27.69 -14.93 8.03
CA GLU A 79 26.61 -15.47 7.18
C GLU A 79 25.25 -14.83 7.49
N PRO A 80 24.47 -14.43 6.48
CA PRO A 80 23.17 -13.80 6.66
C PRO A 80 22.17 -14.76 7.30
N ILE A 81 21.28 -14.21 8.13
CA ILE A 81 20.16 -14.94 8.72
C ILE A 81 19.02 -14.88 7.70
N VAL A 82 18.74 -16.02 7.09
CA VAL A 82 17.61 -16.22 6.17
C VAL A 82 16.52 -17.06 6.84
N LEU A 83 15.30 -17.01 6.32
CA LEU A 83 14.30 -18.01 6.64
C LEU A 83 14.75 -19.29 5.95
N GLU A 84 14.96 -20.34 6.73
CA GLU A 84 15.28 -21.65 6.16
C GLU A 84 14.05 -22.09 5.36
N SER A 85 14.13 -21.95 4.03
CA SER A 85 13.11 -22.51 3.15
C SER A 85 13.26 -24.01 3.22
N ALA A 86 12.15 -24.70 3.49
CA ALA A 86 12.08 -26.14 3.29
C ALA A 86 12.48 -26.43 1.84
N SER A 87 13.73 -26.84 1.63
CA SER A 87 14.19 -27.36 0.34
C SER A 87 14.05 -28.88 0.31
N PRO A 88 13.84 -29.46 -0.87
CA PRO A 88 13.08 -30.68 -1.03
C PRO A 88 14.02 -31.88 -1.04
N HIS A 89 14.14 -32.63 0.05
CA HIS A 89 14.60 -34.01 -0.06
C HIS A 89 13.91 -34.93 0.95
N SER A 90 13.23 -35.92 0.36
CA SER A 90 12.63 -37.12 0.92
C SER A 90 11.36 -36.98 1.78
N SER A 91 10.24 -37.37 1.17
CA SER A 91 9.19 -38.17 1.80
C SER A 91 9.11 -39.50 1.04
N PRO A 92 8.54 -40.60 1.57
CA PRO A 92 8.08 -40.85 2.94
C PRO A 92 8.54 -42.22 3.50
N LYS A 93 8.44 -42.43 4.82
CA LYS A 93 8.02 -43.73 5.34
C LYS A 93 7.19 -43.58 6.60
N ALA A 94 5.94 -44.01 6.51
CA ALA A 94 5.02 -44.15 7.62
C ALA A 94 5.56 -45.11 8.68
N THR A 95 5.36 -44.80 9.95
CA THR A 95 5.17 -45.78 11.01
C THR A 95 4.32 -45.13 12.10
N GLU A 96 3.20 -45.78 12.40
CA GLU A 96 2.29 -45.48 13.52
C GLU A 96 3.01 -45.51 14.88
N GLY A 97 2.53 -44.72 15.83
CA GLY A 97 2.96 -44.86 17.22
C GLY A 97 2.53 -43.73 18.15
N THR A 98 1.37 -43.91 18.77
CA THR A 98 1.10 -43.62 20.20
C THR A 98 1.01 -42.17 20.69
N THR A 99 -0.22 -41.85 21.10
CA THR A 99 -0.74 -40.74 21.90
C THR A 99 0.06 -40.32 23.14
N THR A 100 0.25 -39.02 23.32
CA THR A 100 0.12 -38.32 24.62
C THR A 100 -0.24 -36.84 24.36
N PRO A 101 -1.21 -36.22 25.06
CA PRO A 101 -1.62 -34.84 24.80
C PRO A 101 -0.60 -33.87 25.40
N ILE A 102 0.04 -33.07 24.55
CA ILE A 102 0.82 -31.90 24.99
C ILE A 102 -0.18 -30.76 25.15
N PRO A 103 -0.20 -30.05 26.29
CA PRO A 103 -1.14 -28.97 26.50
C PRO A 103 -0.87 -27.85 25.49
N SER A 104 -1.89 -27.55 24.69
CA SER A 104 -1.98 -26.38 23.85
C SER A 104 -1.98 -25.13 24.73
N VAL A 105 -0.81 -24.60 25.06
CA VAL A 105 -0.69 -23.23 25.57
C VAL A 105 -0.74 -22.31 24.36
N SER A 106 -1.97 -22.08 23.91
CA SER A 106 -2.34 -20.91 23.11
C SER A 106 -2.15 -19.68 23.99
N SER A 107 -1.09 -18.92 23.76
CA SER A 107 -0.92 -17.59 24.34
C SER A 107 -0.70 -16.56 23.23
N VAL A 108 -1.70 -16.43 22.36
CA VAL A 108 -1.89 -15.23 21.54
C VAL A 108 -2.70 -14.24 22.40
N PRO A 109 -2.33 -12.95 22.48
CA PRO A 109 -2.98 -12.01 23.39
C PRO A 109 -4.48 -11.87 23.05
N LEU A 110 -5.34 -11.89 24.07
CA LEU A 110 -6.67 -11.29 23.95
C LEU A 110 -6.48 -9.78 23.74
N ILE A 111 -6.83 -9.30 22.55
CA ILE A 111 -7.36 -7.95 22.38
C ILE A 111 -8.83 -8.01 22.83
N PRO A 112 -9.30 -7.03 23.62
CA PRO A 112 -8.75 -5.69 23.76
C PRO A 112 -7.74 -5.53 24.89
N ALA A 113 -7.00 -4.41 24.84
CA ALA A 113 -6.32 -3.85 26.01
C ALA A 113 -7.32 -3.63 27.17
N LYS A 114 -6.86 -3.15 28.35
CA LYS A 114 -7.80 -2.72 29.40
C LYS A 114 -8.75 -1.66 28.82
N VAL A 115 -10.05 -1.96 28.76
CA VAL A 115 -11.08 -1.07 28.21
C VAL A 115 -11.65 -0.22 29.32
N ASN A 116 -11.62 1.10 29.13
CA ASN A 116 -12.35 2.04 29.96
C ASN A 116 -13.77 2.22 29.39
N LEU A 117 -14.73 1.54 30.02
CA LEU A 117 -16.13 1.52 29.58
C LEU A 117 -16.88 2.84 29.80
N GLN A 118 -16.26 3.80 30.48
CA GLN A 118 -16.82 5.13 30.68
C GLN A 118 -16.86 5.92 29.37
N PHE A 119 -15.87 5.72 28.50
CA PHE A 119 -15.78 6.41 27.22
C PHE A 119 -16.58 5.68 26.12
N PRO A 120 -17.30 6.43 25.27
CA PRO A 120 -18.00 5.90 24.11
C PRO A 120 -17.01 5.40 23.05
N ALA A 121 -17.53 4.67 22.08
CA ALA A 121 -16.79 4.34 20.87
C ALA A 121 -16.74 5.54 19.92
N PRO A 122 -15.77 5.64 19.00
CA PRO A 122 -15.89 6.51 17.84
C PRO A 122 -17.22 6.30 17.11
N ASP A 123 -17.95 7.39 16.87
CA ASP A 123 -19.34 7.37 16.41
C ASP A 123 -19.47 7.08 14.92
N TYR A 124 -18.38 7.27 14.16
CA TYR A 124 -18.33 7.08 12.73
C TYR A 124 -16.95 6.58 12.30
N ILE A 125 -16.92 5.68 11.32
CA ILE A 125 -15.70 5.22 10.67
C ILE A 125 -15.98 4.71 9.26
N ARG A 126 -15.05 4.98 8.34
CA ARG A 126 -15.07 4.52 6.95
C ARG A 126 -13.64 4.32 6.43
N ALA A 127 -13.37 3.22 5.76
CA ALA A 127 -12.13 3.01 5.02
C ALA A 127 -12.36 3.20 3.51
N ASP A 128 -11.47 3.93 2.84
CA ASP A 128 -11.48 4.24 1.41
C ASP A 128 -10.22 3.69 0.72
N TRP A 129 -10.39 3.10 -0.48
CA TRP A 129 -9.28 2.95 -1.42
C TRP A 129 -8.98 4.30 -2.06
N LEU A 130 -7.72 4.73 -2.01
CA LEU A 130 -7.25 5.90 -2.74
C LEU A 130 -6.73 5.45 -4.11
N ILE A 131 -7.42 5.85 -5.18
CA ILE A 131 -7.05 5.50 -6.55
C ILE A 131 -6.55 6.77 -7.25
N SER A 132 -5.30 6.76 -7.72
CA SER A 132 -4.72 7.90 -8.44
C SER A 132 -5.03 7.82 -9.92
N HIS A 133 -5.33 8.97 -10.52
CA HIS A 133 -5.52 9.11 -11.97
C HIS A 133 -4.30 9.71 -12.69
N ILE A 134 -3.21 9.95 -11.95
CA ILE A 134 -1.92 10.37 -12.49
C ILE A 134 -1.26 9.16 -13.16
N THR A 135 -0.73 9.34 -14.37
CA THR A 135 -0.22 8.23 -15.20
C THR A 135 0.91 7.43 -14.53
N SER A 136 1.77 8.09 -13.76
CA SER A 136 2.87 7.44 -13.02
C SER A 136 2.38 6.52 -11.90
N ASN A 137 1.11 6.66 -11.48
CA ASN A 137 0.47 5.86 -10.44
C ASN A 137 -0.53 4.83 -10.99
N PHE A 138 -0.63 4.65 -12.31
CA PHE A 138 -1.47 3.58 -12.85
C PHE A 138 -1.07 2.22 -12.26
N GLY A 139 -2.07 1.44 -11.84
CA GLY A 139 -1.86 0.16 -11.15
C GLY A 139 -1.43 0.29 -9.69
N ARG A 140 -1.50 1.50 -9.11
CA ARG A 140 -1.17 1.76 -7.71
C ARG A 140 -2.36 2.32 -6.96
N ILE A 141 -2.50 1.90 -5.71
CA ILE A 141 -3.57 2.33 -4.81
C ILE A 141 -3.02 2.63 -3.41
N GLY A 142 -3.73 3.45 -2.67
CA GLY A 142 -3.47 3.77 -1.27
C GLY A 142 -4.66 3.42 -0.38
N GLN A 143 -4.47 3.54 0.94
CA GLN A 143 -5.49 3.24 1.95
C GLN A 143 -5.70 4.44 2.86
N ARG A 144 -6.97 4.75 3.14
CA ARG A 144 -7.35 5.83 4.07
C ARG A 144 -8.50 5.38 4.96
N ILE A 145 -8.44 5.73 6.24
CA ILE A 145 -9.49 5.53 7.23
C ILE A 145 -9.91 6.91 7.71
N VAL A 146 -11.19 7.25 7.59
CA VAL A 146 -11.78 8.47 8.13
C VAL A 146 -12.66 8.08 9.30
N PHE A 147 -12.53 8.75 10.45
CA PHE A 147 -13.34 8.48 11.62
C PHE A 147 -13.73 9.75 12.35
N LYS A 148 -14.77 9.65 13.18
CA LYS A 148 -15.26 10.73 14.04
C LYS A 148 -15.32 10.29 15.49
N TYR A 149 -14.93 11.19 16.40
CA TYR A 149 -15.11 11.01 17.84
C TYR A 149 -15.71 12.31 18.40
N SER A 150 -16.97 12.28 18.83
CA SER A 150 -17.75 13.50 19.16
C SER A 150 -17.97 13.71 20.66
N ASP A 151 -17.31 12.95 21.53
CA ASP A 151 -17.54 13.00 22.96
C ASP A 151 -17.17 14.36 23.58
N GLU A 152 -18.00 14.86 24.49
CA GLU A 152 -17.70 16.05 25.31
C GLU A 152 -16.48 15.82 26.22
N GLU A 153 -16.15 14.56 26.53
CA GLU A 153 -14.93 14.18 27.24
C GLU A 153 -13.77 13.84 26.30
N ALA A 154 -13.82 14.19 25.00
CA ALA A 154 -12.74 13.95 24.05
C ALA A 154 -11.38 14.50 24.50
N ASP A 155 -11.39 15.61 25.25
CA ASP A 155 -10.17 16.19 25.87
C ASP A 155 -9.48 15.26 26.88
N LYS A 156 -10.14 14.19 27.32
CA LYS A 156 -9.57 13.16 28.21
C LYS A 156 -8.95 11.98 27.46
N ILE A 157 -9.15 11.90 26.15
CA ILE A 157 -8.49 10.94 25.28
C ILE A 157 -7.18 11.58 24.82
N GLU A 158 -6.05 10.89 25.04
CA GLU A 158 -4.72 11.43 24.68
C GLU A 158 -4.30 11.05 23.26
N ASN A 159 -4.67 9.86 22.80
CA ASN A 159 -4.27 9.36 21.49
C ASN A 159 -5.31 8.45 20.84
N PHE A 160 -5.11 8.17 19.55
CA PHE A 160 -5.85 7.14 18.82
C PHE A 160 -4.92 6.00 18.40
N ARG A 161 -5.49 4.79 18.32
CA ARG A 161 -4.80 3.59 17.82
C ARG A 161 -5.59 2.98 16.67
N LEU A 162 -4.87 2.57 15.64
CA LEU A 162 -5.44 1.87 14.48
C LEU A 162 -5.16 0.37 14.60
N TYR A 163 -6.20 -0.43 14.41
CA TYR A 163 -6.11 -1.87 14.35
C TYR A 163 -6.52 -2.36 12.95
N GLU A 164 -5.77 -3.32 12.42
CA GLU A 164 -5.98 -3.93 11.11
C GLU A 164 -6.04 -5.44 11.22
N LYS A 165 -6.97 -6.06 10.49
CA LYS A 165 -6.96 -7.48 10.18
C LYS A 165 -6.87 -7.64 8.67
N LYS A 166 -5.74 -8.17 8.19
CA LYS A 166 -5.47 -8.41 6.77
C LYS A 166 -6.19 -9.67 6.26
N PRO A 167 -6.35 -9.82 4.93
CA PRO A 167 -6.84 -11.06 4.34
C PRO A 167 -6.05 -12.28 4.83
N GLY A 168 -6.77 -13.32 5.26
CA GLY A 168 -6.18 -14.56 5.78
C GLY A 168 -5.66 -14.48 7.22
N HIS A 169 -5.66 -13.31 7.87
CA HIS A 169 -5.27 -13.20 9.28
C HIS A 169 -6.46 -13.50 10.20
N ALA A 170 -6.22 -14.33 11.22
CA ALA A 170 -7.26 -14.72 12.19
C ALA A 170 -7.61 -13.61 13.21
N TYR A 171 -6.70 -12.65 13.43
CA TYR A 171 -6.80 -11.67 14.51
C TYR A 171 -6.39 -10.27 14.02
N PHE A 172 -6.90 -9.25 14.70
CA PHE A 172 -6.46 -7.88 14.53
C PHE A 172 -5.06 -7.67 15.10
N VAL A 173 -4.32 -6.75 14.49
CA VAL A 173 -3.01 -6.28 14.93
C VAL A 173 -3.08 -4.76 15.06
N ARG A 174 -2.53 -4.20 16.13
CA ARG A 174 -2.34 -2.76 16.24
C ARG A 174 -1.25 -2.33 15.25
N VAL A 175 -1.60 -1.51 14.28
CA VAL A 175 -0.70 -1.08 13.21
C VAL A 175 -0.20 0.35 13.35
N ALA A 176 -0.86 1.17 14.18
CA ALA A 176 -0.41 2.52 14.52
C ALA A 176 -0.87 2.95 15.93
N THR A 177 -0.07 3.80 16.59
CA THR A 177 -0.40 4.56 17.80
C THR A 177 0.04 6.01 17.58
N PHE A 178 -0.91 6.93 17.57
CA PHE A 178 -0.64 8.34 17.28
C PHE A 178 -0.46 9.10 18.58
N GLU A 179 0.77 9.48 18.94
CA GLU A 179 1.12 10.16 20.19
C GLU A 179 0.46 11.54 20.34
N GLU A 180 0.11 12.22 19.23
CA GLU A 180 -0.50 13.54 19.23
C GLU A 180 -1.85 13.52 18.52
N MET A 181 -2.84 14.24 19.07
CA MET A 181 -4.07 14.55 18.35
C MET A 181 -3.89 15.85 17.57
N PRO A 182 -3.93 15.81 16.22
CA PRO A 182 -3.90 17.03 15.42
C PRO A 182 -5.03 17.97 15.83
N SER A 183 -4.68 19.20 16.21
CA SER A 183 -5.65 20.20 16.65
C SER A 183 -6.46 20.77 15.48
N THR A 184 -7.71 21.18 15.74
CA THR A 184 -8.59 21.76 14.72
C THR A 184 -7.98 23.05 14.17
N GLY A 185 -7.72 23.10 12.86
CA GLY A 185 -7.25 24.31 12.17
C GLY A 185 -5.73 24.53 12.14
N CYS A 186 -4.91 23.53 12.50
CA CYS A 186 -3.45 23.60 12.43
C CYS A 186 -2.84 22.62 11.40
N GLU A 187 -1.61 22.91 10.98
CA GLU A 187 -0.82 22.04 10.08
C GLU A 187 -0.36 20.72 10.74
N ASP A 188 -0.79 20.44 11.98
CA ASP A 188 -0.44 19.28 12.78
C ASP A 188 -0.71 17.95 12.04
N ILE A 189 0.30 17.09 12.03
CA ILE A 189 0.25 15.72 11.54
C ILE A 189 0.96 14.85 12.56
N ASP A 190 0.48 13.62 12.72
CA ASP A 190 1.19 12.60 13.49
C ASP A 190 1.48 11.39 12.61
N ILE A 191 2.68 10.82 12.74
CA ILE A 191 3.17 9.73 11.90
C ILE A 191 3.71 8.62 12.79
N ASP A 192 3.08 7.44 12.70
CA ASP A 192 3.60 6.20 13.27
C ASP A 192 3.85 5.17 12.17
N GLY A 193 5.14 4.89 11.92
CA GLY A 193 5.56 3.99 10.87
C GLY A 193 5.06 4.44 9.50
N GLU A 194 4.23 3.61 8.86
CA GLU A 194 3.67 3.87 7.53
C GLU A 194 2.30 4.57 7.58
N TRP A 195 1.83 4.98 8.75
CA TRP A 195 0.52 5.59 8.92
C TRP A 195 0.68 7.03 9.39
N MET A 196 -0.10 7.91 8.80
CA MET A 196 -0.18 9.31 9.16
C MET A 196 -1.61 9.67 9.53
N MET A 197 -1.79 10.34 10.66
CA MET A 197 -3.05 10.91 11.09
C MET A 197 -3.05 12.42 10.90
N THR A 198 -4.14 12.94 10.34
CA THR A 198 -4.39 14.37 10.14
C THR A 198 -5.84 14.69 10.51
N GLU A 199 -6.15 15.96 10.78
CA GLU A 199 -7.54 16.44 10.80
C GLU A 199 -8.19 16.25 9.41
N ALA A 200 -9.49 15.93 9.36
CA ALA A 200 -10.25 15.74 8.12
C ALA A 200 -11.23 16.88 7.81
N GLY A 201 -10.86 18.12 8.18
CA GLY A 201 -11.49 19.38 7.76
C GLY A 201 -12.81 19.75 8.44
N GLN A 202 -13.54 18.80 9.03
CA GLN A 202 -14.65 19.05 9.94
C GLN A 202 -14.22 18.74 11.37
N CYS A 203 -14.62 19.59 12.32
CA CYS A 203 -14.31 19.38 13.73
C CYS A 203 -14.73 17.99 14.21
N GLY A 204 -13.81 17.31 14.90
CA GLY A 204 -14.02 15.96 15.42
C GLY A 204 -13.87 14.83 14.39
N TYR A 205 -13.44 15.13 13.14
CA TYR A 205 -13.06 14.12 12.16
C TYR A 205 -11.55 14.08 11.95
N TRP A 206 -11.02 12.87 11.87
CA TRP A 206 -9.64 12.60 11.54
C TRP A 206 -9.54 11.64 10.37
N SER A 207 -8.42 11.73 9.66
CA SER A 207 -8.04 10.87 8.55
C SER A 207 -6.72 10.20 8.88
N ILE A 208 -6.70 8.87 8.90
CA ILE A 208 -5.50 8.06 8.97
C ILE A 208 -5.23 7.52 7.57
N GLN A 209 -4.11 7.88 6.96
CA GLN A 209 -3.74 7.40 5.64
C GLN A 209 -2.37 6.74 5.65
N ARG A 210 -2.21 5.74 4.79
CA ARG A 210 -0.91 5.11 4.61
C ARG A 210 -0.01 6.03 3.80
N ILE A 211 1.23 6.20 4.23
CA ILE A 211 2.25 7.06 3.62
C ILE A 211 3.57 6.31 3.42
N VAL A 212 4.45 6.84 2.57
CA VAL A 212 5.85 6.38 2.46
C VAL A 212 6.71 7.35 3.27
N PRO A 213 7.28 6.94 4.42
CA PRO A 213 8.10 7.82 5.24
C PRO A 213 9.46 8.12 4.60
N PRO A 214 10.03 9.32 4.80
CA PRO A 214 9.40 10.49 5.42
C PRO A 214 8.33 11.09 4.48
N GLY A 215 7.11 11.23 4.97
CA GLY A 215 5.98 11.85 4.27
C GLY A 215 5.41 13.00 5.09
N GLY A 216 4.61 13.87 4.46
CA GLY A 216 3.86 14.93 5.12
C GLY A 216 2.38 14.86 4.75
N ARG A 217 1.60 15.89 5.08
CA ARG A 217 0.14 15.96 4.87
C ARG A 217 -0.33 15.51 3.47
N ASP A 218 0.39 15.89 2.43
CA ASP A 218 0.04 15.56 1.03
C ASP A 218 0.62 14.23 0.55
N ALA A 219 1.40 13.54 1.38
CA ALA A 219 1.99 12.25 1.04
C ALA A 219 0.92 11.16 1.13
N VAL A 220 0.80 10.37 0.06
CA VAL A 220 -0.03 9.17 0.02
C VAL A 220 0.82 8.02 -0.49
N ALA A 221 0.78 6.88 0.20
CA ALA A 221 1.42 5.66 -0.26
C ALA A 221 0.58 4.99 -1.36
N TYR A 222 0.78 5.41 -2.61
CA TYR A 222 0.35 4.66 -3.77
C TYR A 222 1.31 3.48 -4.00
N LEU A 223 0.96 2.31 -3.47
CA LEU A 223 1.72 1.09 -3.64
C LEU A 223 1.20 0.29 -4.85
N PRO A 224 2.07 -0.45 -5.57
CA PRO A 224 1.62 -1.35 -6.63
C PRO A 224 0.55 -2.32 -6.14
N ALA A 225 -0.44 -2.63 -6.98
CA ALA A 225 -1.50 -3.58 -6.70
C ALA A 225 -0.97 -4.95 -6.21
N ALA A 226 0.20 -5.37 -6.71
CA ALA A 226 0.88 -6.60 -6.29
C ALA A 226 1.31 -6.62 -4.81
N ASN A 227 1.31 -5.48 -4.12
CA ASN A 227 1.61 -5.39 -2.69
C ASN A 227 0.38 -5.68 -1.81
N TYR A 228 -0.80 -5.87 -2.41
CA TYR A 228 -2.04 -6.18 -1.73
C TYR A 228 -2.43 -7.64 -1.98
N SER A 229 -2.84 -8.31 -0.91
CA SER A 229 -3.42 -9.65 -0.97
C SER A 229 -4.89 -9.54 -1.33
N GLU A 230 -5.38 -10.47 -2.14
CA GLU A 230 -6.81 -10.61 -2.39
C GLU A 230 -7.58 -10.89 -1.10
N GLY A 231 -8.69 -10.18 -0.91
CA GLY A 231 -9.64 -10.41 0.17
C GLY A 231 -9.99 -9.16 0.98
N GLU A 232 -10.46 -9.43 2.19
CA GLU A 232 -11.01 -8.43 3.11
C GLU A 232 -9.94 -7.90 4.06
N TYR A 233 -9.77 -6.57 4.07
CA TYR A 233 -9.04 -5.83 5.08
C TYR A 233 -10.04 -5.16 6.02
N ILE A 234 -9.95 -5.44 7.31
CA ILE A 234 -10.86 -4.89 8.32
C ILE A 234 -10.09 -3.94 9.23
N TYR A 235 -10.70 -2.80 9.54
CA TYR A 235 -10.16 -1.78 10.41
C TYR A 235 -11.14 -1.40 11.51
N TYR A 236 -10.61 -1.02 12.66
CA TYR A 236 -11.32 -0.24 13.67
C TYR A 236 -10.34 0.72 14.36
N VAL A 237 -10.90 1.76 14.97
CA VAL A 237 -10.15 2.77 15.74
C VAL A 237 -10.62 2.75 17.19
N VAL A 238 -9.69 2.98 18.12
CA VAL A 238 -9.97 3.22 19.55
C VAL A 238 -9.26 4.51 19.97
N GLY A 239 -9.88 5.25 20.88
CA GLY A 239 -9.15 6.24 21.68
C GLY A 239 -8.40 5.54 22.81
N ALA A 240 -7.36 6.18 23.34
CA ALA A 240 -6.75 5.78 24.60
C ALA A 240 -6.66 6.98 25.57
N ASP A 241 -7.00 6.74 26.82
CA ASP A 241 -6.87 7.72 27.90
C ASP A 241 -5.41 7.84 28.39
N LYS A 242 -5.18 8.78 29.31
CA LYS A 242 -3.88 9.03 29.95
C LYS A 242 -3.25 7.85 30.68
N ASP A 243 -4.09 6.90 31.11
CA ASP A 243 -3.63 5.69 31.77
C ASP A 243 -3.35 4.57 30.74
N GLY A 244 -3.49 4.89 29.45
CA GLY A 244 -3.30 4.02 28.31
C GLY A 244 -4.46 3.04 28.07
N GLN A 245 -5.57 3.20 28.78
CA GLN A 245 -6.76 2.35 28.64
C GLN A 245 -7.55 2.76 27.41
N GLU A 246 -8.06 1.77 26.67
CA GLU A 246 -8.74 2.02 25.41
C GLU A 246 -10.23 2.31 25.63
N THR A 247 -10.81 3.16 24.78
CA THR A 247 -12.25 3.31 24.68
C THR A 247 -12.90 2.01 24.18
N ARG A 248 -14.24 1.97 24.11
CA ARG A 248 -14.89 0.99 23.23
C ARG A 248 -14.38 1.17 21.78
N PRO A 249 -14.19 0.09 21.00
CA PRO A 249 -13.80 0.21 19.60
C PRO A 249 -14.93 0.78 18.77
N SER A 250 -14.56 1.49 17.70
CA SER A 250 -15.51 1.85 16.64
C SER A 250 -16.18 0.61 16.06
N SER A 251 -17.24 0.80 15.26
CA SER A 251 -17.65 -0.25 14.34
C SER A 251 -16.49 -0.67 13.43
N GLU A 252 -16.57 -1.88 12.87
CA GLU A 252 -15.61 -2.32 11.87
C GLU A 252 -15.91 -1.66 10.53
N THR A 253 -14.86 -1.25 9.80
CA THR A 253 -14.95 -0.81 8.41
C THR A 253 -14.03 -1.65 7.53
N LYS A 254 -14.32 -1.73 6.23
CA LYS A 254 -13.76 -2.77 5.36
C LYS A 254 -13.30 -2.21 4.01
N LEU A 255 -12.15 -2.69 3.57
CA LEU A 255 -11.67 -2.57 2.19
C LEU A 255 -11.62 -3.96 1.57
N MET A 256 -12.11 -4.08 0.34
CA MET A 256 -12.16 -5.32 -0.41
C MET A 256 -11.26 -5.20 -1.64
N PHE A 257 -10.14 -5.94 -1.64
CA PHE A 257 -9.29 -6.08 -2.81
C PHE A 257 -9.66 -7.37 -3.53
N LEU A 258 -10.36 -7.25 -4.65
CA LEU A 258 -10.84 -8.39 -5.42
C LEU A 258 -9.75 -8.93 -6.35
N SER A 259 -10.01 -10.08 -6.98
CA SER A 259 -9.14 -10.63 -8.02
C SER A 259 -8.75 -9.55 -9.04
N PRO A 260 -7.47 -9.38 -9.37
CA PRO A 260 -7.00 -8.34 -10.29
C PRO A 260 -7.67 -8.37 -11.67
N VAL A 261 -7.78 -7.21 -12.30
CA VAL A 261 -8.22 -7.12 -13.71
C VAL A 261 -7.11 -7.60 -14.62
N ASP A 262 -7.41 -8.54 -15.51
CA ASP A 262 -6.54 -8.91 -16.62
C ASP A 262 -6.89 -8.06 -17.84
N ILE A 263 -5.96 -7.23 -18.29
CA ILE A 263 -6.11 -6.50 -19.54
C ILE A 263 -5.72 -7.44 -20.68
N LEU A 264 -6.74 -7.99 -21.35
CA LEU A 264 -6.62 -8.99 -22.41
C LEU A 264 -6.25 -8.39 -23.77
N SER A 265 -6.64 -7.13 -24.00
CA SER A 265 -6.27 -6.36 -25.19
C SER A 265 -6.30 -4.87 -24.89
N PRO A 266 -5.30 -4.10 -25.31
CA PRO A 266 -4.05 -4.57 -25.90
C PRO A 266 -3.15 -5.27 -24.86
N THR A 267 -2.40 -6.28 -25.28
CA THR A 267 -1.33 -6.88 -24.47
C THR A 267 -0.11 -5.97 -24.44
N ASP A 268 0.79 -6.19 -23.50
CA ASP A 268 1.99 -5.36 -23.37
C ASP A 268 2.85 -5.39 -24.65
N ASN A 269 3.32 -4.22 -25.05
CA ASN A 269 4.03 -3.91 -26.30
C ASN A 269 3.28 -4.28 -27.59
N GLN A 270 1.96 -4.50 -27.55
CA GLN A 270 1.19 -4.82 -28.74
C GLN A 270 1.11 -3.65 -29.73
N ARG A 271 1.19 -3.97 -31.03
CA ARG A 271 0.78 -3.08 -32.13
C ARG A 271 -0.61 -3.44 -32.63
N THR A 272 -1.59 -2.59 -32.37
CA THR A 272 -3.00 -2.83 -32.73
C THR A 272 -3.22 -2.68 -34.24
N ALA A 273 -4.36 -3.15 -34.76
CA ALA A 273 -4.63 -3.18 -36.19
C ALA A 273 -4.91 -1.79 -36.81
N GLY A 274 -5.22 -0.78 -36.01
CA GLY A 274 -5.52 0.57 -36.48
C GLY A 274 -5.60 1.58 -35.33
N ILE A 275 -5.88 2.84 -35.67
CA ILE A 275 -5.89 3.98 -34.74
C ILE A 275 -7.10 4.00 -33.75
N TYR A 276 -8.01 3.03 -33.87
CA TYR A 276 -9.15 2.81 -32.98
C TYR A 276 -9.05 1.40 -32.37
N PRO A 277 -8.24 1.19 -31.32
CA PRO A 277 -8.02 -0.13 -30.75
C PRO A 277 -9.27 -0.68 -30.04
N THR A 278 -9.36 -2.01 -29.93
CA THR A 278 -10.34 -2.67 -29.06
C THR A 278 -9.69 -2.98 -27.72
N PHE A 279 -10.30 -2.48 -26.65
CA PHE A 279 -9.95 -2.80 -25.28
C PHE A 279 -10.78 -3.98 -24.81
N LYS A 280 -10.13 -4.98 -24.22
CA LYS A 280 -10.78 -6.15 -23.63
C LYS A 280 -10.15 -6.45 -22.28
N TRP A 281 -10.96 -6.76 -21.27
CA TRP A 281 -10.49 -7.08 -19.93
C TRP A 281 -11.38 -8.11 -19.23
N SER A 282 -10.82 -8.81 -18.25
CA SER A 282 -11.57 -9.72 -17.36
C SER A 282 -12.35 -8.93 -16.31
N ILE A 283 -13.42 -9.52 -15.80
CA ILE A 283 -14.23 -8.96 -14.71
C ILE A 283 -14.06 -9.86 -13.50
N ALA A 284 -13.72 -9.27 -12.34
CA ALA A 284 -13.58 -10.03 -11.10
C ALA A 284 -14.87 -10.80 -10.79
N SER A 285 -14.77 -12.08 -10.44
CA SER A 285 -15.95 -12.92 -10.20
C SER A 285 -16.61 -12.68 -8.84
N SER A 286 -15.91 -11.98 -7.94
CA SER A 286 -16.27 -11.78 -6.53
C SER A 286 -16.84 -10.39 -6.23
N TRP A 287 -17.43 -9.72 -7.22
CA TRP A 287 -18.22 -8.51 -6.95
C TRP A 287 -19.43 -8.86 -6.06
N PRO A 288 -19.93 -7.92 -5.24
CA PRO A 288 -21.11 -8.16 -4.41
C PRO A 288 -22.36 -8.46 -5.24
N VAL A 289 -23.21 -9.37 -4.75
CA VAL A 289 -24.50 -9.69 -5.37
C VAL A 289 -25.32 -8.42 -5.62
N ASP A 290 -25.94 -8.34 -6.80
CA ASP A 290 -26.72 -7.19 -7.30
C ASP A 290 -25.92 -5.89 -7.45
N SER A 291 -24.58 -5.97 -7.51
CA SER A 291 -23.74 -4.80 -7.77
C SER A 291 -23.63 -4.46 -9.27
N THR A 292 -23.39 -3.18 -9.53
CA THR A 292 -23.01 -2.67 -10.85
C THR A 292 -21.70 -1.90 -10.74
N PRO A 293 -20.54 -2.60 -10.62
CA PRO A 293 -19.25 -1.96 -10.57
C PRO A 293 -19.01 -1.01 -11.75
N ASP A 294 -18.36 0.09 -11.43
CA ASP A 294 -17.87 1.07 -12.39
C ASP A 294 -16.47 0.66 -12.84
N TYR A 295 -16.32 0.35 -14.13
CA TYR A 295 -15.02 0.16 -14.75
C TYR A 295 -14.58 1.47 -15.39
N LEU A 296 -13.42 1.97 -14.98
CA LEU A 296 -12.79 3.14 -15.57
C LEU A 296 -11.67 2.69 -16.50
N ILE A 297 -11.75 3.11 -17.76
CA ILE A 297 -10.75 2.89 -18.80
C ILE A 297 -10.03 4.22 -19.02
N MET A 298 -8.71 4.23 -18.87
CA MET A 298 -7.88 5.42 -19.01
C MET A 298 -6.75 5.13 -19.99
N ILE A 299 -6.48 6.07 -20.89
CA ILE A 299 -5.40 5.99 -21.88
C ILE A 299 -4.49 7.20 -21.69
N SER A 300 -3.19 7.01 -21.71
CA SER A 300 -2.21 8.10 -21.61
C SER A 300 -1.00 7.85 -22.49
N ASP A 301 -0.50 8.88 -23.17
CA ASP A 301 0.73 8.90 -23.96
C ASP A 301 1.91 9.58 -23.24
N ASP A 302 1.67 10.14 -22.05
CA ASP A 302 2.70 10.76 -21.22
C ASP A 302 2.81 10.02 -19.88
N LYS A 303 4.01 9.48 -19.62
CA LYS A 303 4.36 8.74 -18.40
C LYS A 303 4.03 9.46 -17.09
N ASN A 304 3.95 10.79 -17.10
CA ASN A 304 3.74 11.63 -15.91
C ASN A 304 2.49 12.52 -16.01
N ALA A 305 1.59 12.27 -16.97
CA ALA A 305 0.41 13.11 -17.15
C ALA A 305 -0.45 13.12 -15.87
N GLN A 306 -0.82 14.32 -15.42
CA GLN A 306 -1.73 14.52 -14.27
C GLN A 306 -3.16 14.10 -14.61
N ILE A 307 -3.53 14.22 -15.89
CA ILE A 307 -4.81 13.84 -16.44
C ILE A 307 -4.51 12.92 -17.62
N PRO A 308 -5.17 11.76 -17.75
CA PRO A 308 -5.02 10.90 -18.92
C PRO A 308 -5.43 11.62 -20.20
N LEU A 309 -4.89 11.18 -21.33
CA LEU A 309 -5.30 11.65 -22.65
C LEU A 309 -6.80 11.41 -22.89
N TRP A 310 -7.33 10.28 -22.42
CA TRP A 310 -8.72 9.90 -22.60
C TRP A 310 -9.20 8.99 -21.47
N THR A 311 -10.47 9.14 -21.09
CA THR A 311 -11.12 8.33 -20.05
C THR A 311 -12.53 7.94 -20.46
N LYS A 312 -12.96 6.73 -20.08
CA LYS A 312 -14.35 6.30 -20.16
C LYS A 312 -14.74 5.46 -18.96
N GLN A 313 -15.95 5.70 -18.47
CA GLN A 313 -16.58 4.90 -17.43
C GLN A 313 -17.64 3.99 -18.04
N MET A 314 -17.67 2.73 -17.60
CA MET A 314 -18.66 1.74 -18.02
C MET A 314 -19.20 1.01 -16.81
N LYS A 315 -20.52 0.97 -16.67
CA LYS A 315 -21.17 0.10 -15.69
C LYS A 315 -21.19 -1.33 -16.22
N VAL A 316 -20.81 -2.26 -15.35
CA VAL A 316 -20.78 -3.68 -15.64
C VAL A 316 -21.63 -4.37 -14.59
N THR A 317 -22.64 -5.13 -15.02
CA THR A 317 -23.39 -6.00 -14.10
C THR A 317 -22.49 -7.16 -13.70
N GLU A 318 -22.54 -7.55 -12.43
CA GLU A 318 -21.85 -8.75 -11.96
C GLU A 318 -22.22 -10.02 -12.75
N GLY A 319 -21.35 -11.03 -12.72
CA GLY A 319 -21.53 -12.32 -13.41
C GLY A 319 -21.01 -12.37 -14.86
N ASN A 320 -20.70 -11.23 -15.47
CA ASN A 320 -19.96 -11.19 -16.74
C ASN A 320 -18.52 -11.68 -16.53
N GLN A 321 -17.97 -12.43 -17.48
CA GLN A 321 -16.58 -12.95 -17.40
C GLN A 321 -15.56 -11.95 -17.96
N ASP A 322 -15.94 -11.27 -19.05
CA ASP A 322 -15.12 -10.26 -19.69
C ASP A 322 -15.99 -9.12 -20.24
N LYS A 323 -15.33 -8.02 -20.58
CA LYS A 323 -15.93 -6.90 -21.32
C LYS A 323 -15.01 -6.49 -22.44
N SER A 324 -15.60 -5.99 -23.52
CA SER A 324 -14.86 -5.38 -24.62
C SER A 324 -15.48 -4.06 -25.04
N PHE A 325 -14.64 -3.15 -25.52
CA PHE A 325 -15.04 -1.84 -25.99
C PHE A 325 -14.09 -1.37 -27.12
N ILE A 326 -14.66 -0.87 -28.21
CA ILE A 326 -13.88 -0.25 -29.30
C ILE A 326 -13.71 1.23 -28.98
N TYR A 327 -12.46 1.69 -28.89
CA TYR A 327 -12.12 3.09 -28.63
C TYR A 327 -12.93 4.06 -29.51
N ASP A 328 -13.63 5.00 -28.86
CA ASP A 328 -14.54 5.97 -29.49
C ASP A 328 -14.06 7.42 -29.37
N GLY A 329 -12.83 7.63 -28.90
CA GLY A 329 -12.20 8.95 -28.90
C GLY A 329 -11.63 9.34 -30.26
N LEU A 330 -10.91 10.47 -30.31
CA LEU A 330 -10.18 10.89 -31.52
C LEU A 330 -9.08 9.87 -31.85
N GLY A 331 -8.93 9.54 -33.13
CA GLY A 331 -7.98 8.54 -33.61
C GLY A 331 -6.58 8.73 -33.02
N LEU A 332 -6.03 7.66 -32.44
CA LEU A 332 -4.74 7.70 -31.76
C LEU A 332 -3.60 7.90 -32.78
N ASP A 333 -2.54 8.58 -32.34
CA ASP A 333 -1.35 8.88 -33.13
C ASP A 333 -0.46 7.62 -33.21
N PHE A 334 -0.23 7.11 -34.41
CA PHE A 334 0.57 5.92 -34.66
C PHE A 334 2.07 6.11 -34.38
N THR A 335 2.53 7.34 -34.15
CA THR A 335 3.91 7.65 -33.77
C THR A 335 4.15 7.57 -32.26
N LYS A 336 3.07 7.50 -31.46
CA LYS A 336 3.12 7.51 -30.00
C LYS A 336 2.97 6.12 -29.39
N GLN A 337 3.47 5.99 -28.17
CA GLN A 337 3.25 4.85 -27.29
C GLN A 337 2.26 5.25 -26.20
N TYR A 338 1.35 4.34 -25.88
CA TYR A 338 0.24 4.57 -24.98
C TYR A 338 0.26 3.56 -23.85
N LYS A 339 -0.17 3.97 -22.65
CA LYS A 339 -0.56 3.10 -21.55
C LYS A 339 -2.06 2.97 -21.52
N VAL A 340 -2.54 1.77 -21.19
CA VAL A 340 -3.95 1.55 -20.86
C VAL A 340 -4.06 1.11 -19.40
N TYR A 341 -4.93 1.78 -18.65
CA TYR A 341 -5.27 1.43 -17.28
C TYR A 341 -6.76 1.19 -17.18
N ILE A 342 -7.14 -0.03 -16.80
CA ILE A 342 -8.53 -0.44 -16.63
C ILE A 342 -8.67 -1.02 -15.25
N TYR A 343 -9.54 -0.45 -14.43
CA TYR A 343 -9.83 -0.98 -13.10
C TYR A 343 -11.33 -0.92 -12.81
N GLY A 344 -11.79 -1.81 -11.93
CA GLY A 344 -13.15 -1.81 -11.41
C GLY A 344 -13.20 -1.22 -10.00
N HIS A 345 -14.27 -0.48 -9.71
CA HIS A 345 -14.55 0.07 -8.39
C HIS A 345 -16.05 0.03 -8.09
N TYR A 346 -16.41 -0.28 -6.86
CA TYR A 346 -17.80 -0.28 -6.42
C TYR A 346 -17.91 0.06 -4.95
N ARG A 347 -18.89 0.91 -4.63
CA ARG A 347 -19.36 1.15 -3.27
C ARG A 347 -20.85 1.43 -3.31
N LYS A 348 -21.60 0.78 -2.41
CA LYS A 348 -23.05 0.91 -2.33
C LYS A 348 -23.50 2.18 -1.61
N SER A 349 -22.89 2.46 -0.46
CA SER A 349 -23.09 3.68 0.33
C SER A 349 -21.80 4.03 1.09
N GLU A 350 -21.77 5.19 1.74
CA GLU A 350 -20.60 5.62 2.51
C GLU A 350 -20.25 4.71 3.70
N HIS A 351 -21.19 3.89 4.18
CA HIS A 351 -20.96 2.96 5.29
C HIS A 351 -20.66 1.53 4.83
N ASP A 352 -20.81 1.25 3.53
CA ASP A 352 -20.54 -0.07 2.96
C ASP A 352 -19.05 -0.23 2.62
N PRO A 353 -18.54 -1.48 2.54
CA PRO A 353 -17.17 -1.74 2.15
C PRO A 353 -16.79 -1.11 0.81
N ASP A 354 -15.54 -0.71 0.67
CA ASP A 354 -14.99 -0.20 -0.59
C ASP A 354 -14.40 -1.35 -1.42
N PHE A 355 -14.93 -1.60 -2.62
CA PHE A 355 -14.49 -2.69 -3.47
C PHE A 355 -13.65 -2.19 -4.63
N VAL A 356 -12.51 -2.84 -4.86
CA VAL A 356 -11.63 -2.52 -5.97
C VAL A 356 -11.10 -3.79 -6.65
N SER A 357 -10.92 -3.73 -7.97
CA SER A 357 -10.16 -4.70 -8.75
C SER A 357 -9.18 -3.92 -9.61
N ILE A 358 -7.89 -4.01 -9.28
CA ILE A 358 -6.80 -3.26 -9.93
C ILE A 358 -5.91 -4.23 -10.71
N PRO A 359 -5.51 -3.91 -11.95
CA PRO A 359 -4.58 -4.73 -12.72
C PRO A 359 -3.18 -4.74 -12.10
N LEU A 360 -2.50 -5.89 -12.14
CA LEU A 360 -1.12 -6.03 -11.64
C LEU A 360 -0.08 -5.46 -12.60
N THR A 361 -0.43 -5.36 -13.89
CA THR A 361 0.43 -4.85 -14.95
C THR A 361 -0.31 -3.79 -15.75
N ILE A 362 0.45 -2.83 -16.30
CA ILE A 362 -0.10 -1.73 -17.10
C ILE A 362 0.48 -1.86 -18.51
N PRO A 363 -0.27 -2.46 -19.45
CA PRO A 363 0.21 -2.66 -20.80
C PRO A 363 0.55 -1.34 -21.49
N GLU A 364 1.70 -1.32 -22.15
CA GLU A 364 2.04 -0.30 -23.13
C GLU A 364 1.70 -0.80 -24.54
N PHE A 365 1.20 0.06 -25.42
CA PHE A 365 0.82 -0.33 -26.78
C PHE A 365 1.05 0.80 -27.78
N GLN A 366 1.06 0.45 -29.07
CA GLN A 366 1.10 1.40 -30.18
C GLN A 366 -0.03 1.07 -31.16
N VAL A 367 -0.51 2.07 -31.89
CA VAL A 367 -1.50 1.87 -32.95
C VAL A 367 -0.83 1.84 -34.33
N LYS A 368 -1.38 1.07 -35.26
CA LYS A 368 -0.94 1.11 -36.67
C LYS A 368 -1.62 2.25 -37.40
N SER A 369 -0.88 2.90 -38.29
CA SER A 369 -1.46 3.77 -39.31
C SER A 369 -2.43 2.97 -40.16
N SER A 370 -3.64 3.48 -40.37
CA SER A 370 -4.59 2.87 -41.30
C SER A 370 -4.01 2.94 -42.71
N SER A 371 -3.89 1.80 -43.38
CA SER A 371 -3.53 1.76 -44.80
C SER A 371 -4.45 2.70 -45.61
N PRO A 372 -3.93 3.49 -46.57
CA PRO A 372 -4.74 4.43 -47.34
C PRO A 372 -5.92 3.80 -48.11
N TRP A 373 -6.00 2.46 -48.19
CA TRP A 373 -7.09 1.74 -48.84
C TRP A 373 -8.35 1.51 -47.97
N THR A 374 -8.33 1.78 -46.67
CA THR A 374 -9.50 1.57 -45.80
C THR A 374 -10.49 2.75 -45.70
N PHE A 375 -10.24 3.85 -46.42
CA PHE A 375 -11.12 5.04 -46.39
C PHE A 375 -12.50 4.86 -47.06
N VAL A 376 -12.74 3.75 -47.77
CA VAL A 376 -14.00 3.57 -48.52
C VAL A 376 -15.13 2.99 -47.67
N VAL A 377 -14.88 2.43 -46.47
CA VAL A 377 -15.93 1.71 -45.71
C VAL A 377 -16.42 2.44 -44.46
N SER A 378 -15.66 3.35 -43.85
CA SER A 378 -16.11 4.07 -42.64
C SER A 378 -16.89 5.36 -42.93
N GLY A 379 -16.73 5.96 -44.11
CA GLY A 379 -17.48 7.16 -44.54
C GLY A 379 -18.97 6.91 -44.84
N LEU A 380 -19.40 5.66 -44.97
CA LEU A 380 -20.79 5.29 -45.28
C LEU A 380 -21.64 4.95 -44.03
N ARG A 381 -21.04 4.71 -42.86
CA ARG A 381 -21.83 4.45 -41.64
C ARG A 381 -22.37 5.71 -40.95
N ALA A 382 -21.80 6.88 -41.23
CA ALA A 382 -22.30 8.16 -40.71
C ALA A 382 -23.44 8.77 -41.55
N LEU A 383 -23.77 8.20 -42.71
CA LEU A 383 -24.81 8.72 -43.62
C LEU A 383 -26.10 7.89 -43.67
N PHE A 384 -26.17 6.75 -42.95
CA PHE A 384 -27.36 5.88 -42.93
C PHE A 384 -28.01 5.69 -41.55
N SER A 385 -27.56 6.39 -40.50
CA SER A 385 -28.24 6.40 -39.19
C SER A 385 -29.21 7.55 -38.99
N GLY A 386 -29.56 8.27 -40.07
CA GLY A 386 -30.42 9.45 -40.03
C GLY A 386 -31.57 9.38 -41.02
N TYR A 387 -32.28 8.26 -41.12
CA TYR A 387 -33.60 8.21 -41.76
C TYR A 387 -34.27 6.87 -41.42
N PHE A 388 -34.93 6.79 -40.26
CA PHE A 388 -36.07 5.91 -39.97
C PHE A 388 -36.56 6.22 -38.55
N ASP A 389 -37.57 7.08 -38.42
CA ASP A 389 -38.85 6.63 -37.84
C ASP A 389 -40.00 7.62 -38.16
N PHE A 390 -41.18 7.06 -38.34
CA PHE A 390 -42.40 7.63 -38.91
C PHE A 390 -43.51 7.65 -37.84
N SER A 391 -44.42 8.63 -37.89
CA SER A 391 -45.77 8.67 -37.28
C SER A 391 -45.93 8.67 -35.74
N ARG A 392 -46.40 9.79 -35.17
CA ARG A 392 -47.82 10.08 -34.90
C ARG A 392 -48.00 11.53 -34.45
#